data_AF-A0A4Q3TFS1-F1
#
_entry.id   AF-A0A4Q3TFS1-F1
#
_cell.length_a   1.000
_cell.length_b   1.000
_cell.length_c   1.000
_cell.angle_alpha   90.00
_cell.angle_beta   90.00
_cell.angle_gamma   90.00
#
_symmetry.space_group_name_H-M   'P 1'
#
loop_
_entity.id
_entity.type
_entity.pdbx_description
1 polymer ?
#
loop_
_entity_poly.entity_id
_entity_poly.type
_entity_poly.pdbx_seq_one_letter_code
_entity_poly.pdbx_strand_id
1 'polypeptide(L)'
;PEGVAAVRFSVATGDPLDREALEAFARRTGYMADERVDEPGEIAILAEVIDVYPPSALTPYRLVLDPDGTVADIRAFDPVTQRSLDSVASLTLTAASELVVAEADDGDRADEDPHALSRFYDAPLGTLFEAFPEASLLRDDDVEARLTRVWDQIVEAYESRREFTETDGAAAPVPERLYLSPAEATRALRDATALDLEGVSSTPGFATERSPGAALKHYIQDQQSQGRSVVLAGLAHEHRVMARLLKRNGLAPPAPAPSWNPLAGNDSGGLTAVLADLDGGYEDARSSLTVLTPTDITGGRIARASGAPNPGLGETDIRPGDVVIHEDHGLGVLTAIEAFEADGVVRDVVRLEYHNGATLLAPVEEFNRIWRYSSEPASVSLDRLNSSTGARRVAPL
;
A
#
# COMPACT_ATOMS: atom_id res chain seq x y z
N PRO A 1 17.25 1.45 -13.09
CA PRO A 1 15.88 1.85 -13.54
C PRO A 1 15.68 1.91 -15.07
N GLU A 2 16.74 2.02 -15.88
CA GLU A 2 16.63 2.24 -17.34
C GLU A 2 15.99 1.08 -18.13
N GLY A 3 15.97 -0.15 -17.60
CA GLY A 3 15.35 -1.30 -18.29
C GLY A 3 13.83 -1.21 -18.38
N VAL A 4 13.14 -1.39 -17.24
CA VAL A 4 11.67 -1.45 -17.19
C VAL A 4 11.02 -0.11 -17.54
N ALA A 5 11.58 1.01 -17.05
CA ALA A 5 10.96 2.34 -17.21
C ALA A 5 11.09 2.93 -18.63
N ALA A 6 12.05 2.46 -19.42
CA ALA A 6 12.26 2.92 -20.80
C ALA A 6 11.37 2.20 -21.81
N VAL A 7 10.87 1.01 -21.48
CA VAL A 7 10.07 0.21 -22.42
C VAL A 7 8.63 0.72 -22.42
N ARG A 8 8.26 1.32 -23.55
CA ARG A 8 6.95 1.94 -23.76
C ARG A 8 6.42 1.64 -25.15
N PHE A 9 5.11 1.50 -25.25
CA PHE A 9 4.38 1.51 -26.52
C PHE A 9 3.43 2.69 -26.50
N SER A 10 3.47 3.57 -27.50
CA SER A 10 2.61 4.74 -27.57
C SER A 10 1.85 4.78 -28.88
N VAL A 11 0.58 5.20 -28.80
CA VAL A 11 -0.29 5.34 -29.97
C VAL A 11 -1.26 6.50 -29.74
N ALA A 12 -1.52 7.27 -30.79
CA ALA A 12 -2.52 8.33 -30.78
C ALA A 12 -3.68 8.04 -31.75
N THR A 13 -4.80 8.71 -31.52
CA THR A 13 -5.91 8.71 -32.48
C THR A 13 -5.42 9.29 -33.82
N GLY A 14 -5.71 8.58 -34.90
CA GLY A 14 -5.27 8.90 -36.26
C GLY A 14 -3.96 8.22 -36.68
N ASP A 15 -3.25 7.55 -35.77
CA ASP A 15 -2.05 6.78 -36.12
C ASP A 15 -2.43 5.40 -36.68
N PRO A 16 -1.67 4.85 -37.65
CA PRO A 16 -1.75 3.44 -37.99
C PRO A 16 -1.25 2.59 -36.82
N LEU A 17 -2.00 1.55 -36.43
CA LEU A 17 -1.58 0.66 -35.36
C LEU A 17 -0.66 -0.44 -35.89
N ASP A 18 0.57 -0.47 -35.38
CA ASP A 18 1.45 -1.64 -35.55
C ASP A 18 1.08 -2.74 -34.54
N ARG A 19 0.20 -3.64 -34.99
CA ARG A 19 -0.35 -4.72 -34.16
C ARG A 19 0.71 -5.76 -33.77
N GLU A 20 1.64 -6.05 -34.68
CA GLU A 20 2.73 -6.99 -34.41
C GLU A 20 3.67 -6.43 -33.34
N ALA A 21 3.99 -5.14 -33.42
CA ALA A 21 4.77 -4.46 -32.40
C ALA A 21 4.03 -4.40 -31.04
N LEU A 22 2.71 -4.19 -31.03
CA LEU A 22 1.91 -4.21 -29.81
C LEU A 22 1.88 -5.60 -29.17
N GLU A 23 1.66 -6.65 -29.96
CA GLU A 23 1.69 -8.05 -29.50
C GLU A 23 3.05 -8.44 -28.95
N ALA A 24 4.13 -8.08 -29.65
CA ALA A 24 5.48 -8.32 -29.18
C ALA A 24 5.80 -7.53 -27.90
N PHE A 25 5.30 -6.29 -27.79
CA PHE A 25 5.42 -5.48 -26.58
C PHE A 25 4.68 -6.14 -25.41
N ALA A 26 3.42 -6.54 -25.61
CA ALA A 26 2.59 -7.19 -24.58
C ALA A 26 3.27 -8.43 -24.02
N ARG A 27 3.70 -9.36 -24.89
CA ARG A 27 4.41 -10.59 -24.49
C ARG A 27 5.71 -10.31 -23.74
N ARG A 28 6.50 -9.35 -24.23
CA ARG A 28 7.80 -9.02 -23.65
C ARG A 28 7.69 -8.35 -22.28
N THR A 29 6.58 -7.68 -22.01
CA THR A 29 6.41 -6.82 -20.84
C THR A 29 5.42 -7.36 -19.81
N GLY A 30 4.97 -8.60 -19.98
CA GLY A 30 4.15 -9.32 -19.02
C GLY A 30 2.65 -8.98 -19.08
N TYR A 31 2.14 -8.46 -20.19
CA TYR A 31 0.70 -8.33 -20.35
C TYR A 31 0.07 -9.71 -20.58
N MET A 32 -1.04 -9.97 -19.89
CA MET A 32 -1.79 -11.20 -20.00
C MET A 32 -2.86 -11.10 -21.08
N ALA A 33 -2.84 -12.03 -22.03
CA ALA A 33 -3.85 -12.09 -23.06
C ALA A 33 -5.14 -12.70 -22.50
N ASP A 34 -6.21 -11.91 -22.45
CA ASP A 34 -7.54 -12.36 -22.02
C ASP A 34 -8.60 -12.06 -23.11
N GLU A 35 -9.72 -12.77 -23.07
CA GLU A 35 -10.90 -12.46 -23.86
C GLU A 35 -11.62 -11.19 -23.35
N ARG A 36 -11.53 -10.92 -22.04
CA ARG A 36 -12.16 -9.77 -21.40
C ARG A 36 -11.17 -9.10 -20.46
N VAL A 37 -10.98 -7.80 -20.67
CA VAL A 37 -10.11 -6.99 -19.81
C VAL A 37 -10.91 -6.39 -18.66
N ASP A 38 -10.61 -6.81 -17.43
CA ASP A 38 -11.11 -6.18 -16.21
C ASP A 38 -10.08 -6.05 -15.07
N GLU A 39 -8.88 -6.63 -15.20
CA GLU A 39 -7.77 -6.45 -14.27
C GLU A 39 -6.55 -5.72 -14.89
N PRO A 40 -5.80 -4.92 -14.10
CA PRO A 40 -4.57 -4.27 -14.59
C PRO A 40 -3.53 -5.30 -15.06
N GLY A 41 -2.89 -5.03 -16.20
CA GLY A 41 -1.94 -5.94 -16.84
C GLY A 41 -2.57 -6.83 -17.92
N GLU A 42 -3.88 -6.79 -18.12
CA GLU A 42 -4.55 -7.56 -19.17
C GLU A 42 -4.62 -6.83 -20.52
N ILE A 43 -4.68 -7.60 -21.59
CA ILE A 43 -4.87 -7.13 -22.96
C ILE A 43 -5.73 -8.11 -23.78
N ALA A 44 -6.71 -7.59 -24.51
CA ALA A 44 -7.51 -8.33 -25.47
C ALA A 44 -7.34 -7.73 -26.86
N ILE A 45 -6.69 -8.45 -27.77
CA ILE A 45 -6.37 -7.93 -29.11
C ILE A 45 -7.32 -8.55 -30.15
N LEU A 46 -8.44 -7.88 -30.44
CA LEU A 46 -9.40 -8.27 -31.49
C LEU A 46 -9.14 -7.47 -32.78
N ALA A 47 -9.86 -7.80 -33.86
CA ALA A 47 -9.60 -7.22 -35.18
C ALA A 47 -9.92 -5.72 -35.26
N GLU A 48 -11.10 -5.31 -34.77
CA GLU A 48 -11.59 -3.92 -34.84
C GLU A 48 -11.41 -3.17 -33.51
N VAL A 49 -11.12 -3.90 -32.43
CA VAL A 49 -11.10 -3.39 -31.08
C VAL A 49 -9.94 -4.02 -30.32
N ILE A 50 -9.21 -3.21 -29.57
CA ILE A 50 -8.19 -3.70 -28.66
C ILE A 50 -8.45 -3.10 -27.30
N ASP A 51 -8.68 -3.96 -26.31
CA ASP A 51 -8.81 -3.54 -24.93
C ASP A 51 -7.50 -3.79 -24.20
N VAL A 52 -7.11 -2.87 -23.33
CA VAL A 52 -5.88 -2.98 -22.54
C VAL A 52 -6.05 -2.27 -21.22
N TYR A 53 -5.56 -2.86 -20.14
CA TYR A 53 -5.54 -2.24 -18.83
C TYR A 53 -4.08 -1.98 -18.41
N PRO A 54 -3.56 -0.76 -18.61
CA PRO A 54 -2.22 -0.42 -18.13
C PRO A 54 -2.13 -0.56 -16.60
N PRO A 55 -1.05 -1.13 -16.05
CA PRO A 55 -0.90 -1.41 -14.61
C PRO A 55 -0.92 -0.15 -13.73
N SER A 56 -0.52 1.00 -14.28
CA SER A 56 -0.48 2.29 -13.60
C SER A 56 -1.71 3.17 -13.86
N ALA A 57 -2.67 2.69 -14.67
CA ALA A 57 -3.88 3.43 -14.99
C ALA A 57 -5.00 3.14 -13.99
N LEU A 58 -5.93 4.09 -13.84
CA LEU A 58 -7.11 3.94 -12.97
C LEU A 58 -8.24 3.15 -13.65
N THR A 59 -8.22 3.03 -14.98
CA THR A 59 -9.25 2.38 -15.80
C THR A 59 -8.61 1.77 -17.04
N PRO A 60 -9.20 0.71 -17.61
CA PRO A 60 -8.77 0.18 -18.90
C PRO A 60 -9.19 1.08 -20.06
N TYR A 61 -8.56 0.85 -21.22
CA TYR A 61 -8.77 1.60 -22.45
C TYR A 61 -9.11 0.67 -23.61
N ARG A 62 -10.02 1.14 -24.46
CA ARG A 62 -10.46 0.51 -25.70
C ARG A 62 -9.98 1.33 -26.88
N LEU A 63 -9.10 0.77 -27.70
CA LEU A 63 -8.70 1.28 -28.99
C LEU A 63 -9.69 0.76 -30.03
N VAL A 64 -10.34 1.66 -30.75
CA VAL A 64 -11.23 1.33 -31.88
C VAL A 64 -10.46 1.57 -33.16
N LEU A 65 -10.42 0.56 -34.04
CA LEU A 65 -9.69 0.61 -35.30
C LEU A 65 -10.63 0.79 -36.48
N ASP A 66 -10.23 1.62 -37.43
CA ASP A 66 -10.85 1.68 -38.75
C ASP A 66 -10.48 0.43 -39.57
N PRO A 67 -11.22 0.10 -40.65
CA PRO A 67 -10.94 -1.06 -41.49
C PRO A 67 -9.55 -1.07 -42.15
N ASP A 68 -8.87 0.08 -42.21
CA ASP A 68 -7.51 0.22 -42.73
C ASP A 68 -6.41 0.06 -41.65
N GLY A 69 -6.81 -0.20 -40.39
CA GLY A 69 -5.90 -0.39 -39.25
C GLY A 69 -5.50 0.90 -38.53
N THR A 70 -6.09 2.04 -38.90
CA THR A 70 -5.88 3.32 -38.20
C THR A 70 -6.65 3.37 -36.89
N VAL A 71 -6.09 3.96 -35.83
CA VAL A 71 -6.80 4.17 -34.56
C VAL A 71 -7.83 5.28 -34.74
N ALA A 72 -9.10 4.89 -34.80
CA ALA A 72 -10.23 5.81 -34.95
C ALA A 72 -10.58 6.55 -33.65
N ASP A 73 -10.44 5.86 -32.51
CA ASP A 73 -10.73 6.42 -31.18
C ASP A 73 -10.02 5.61 -30.08
N ILE A 74 -9.77 6.25 -28.94
CA ILE A 74 -9.25 5.60 -27.73
C ILE A 74 -10.15 6.01 -26.57
N ARG A 75 -10.84 5.07 -25.93
CA ARG A 75 -11.81 5.35 -24.87
C ARG A 75 -11.44 4.66 -23.58
N ALA A 76 -11.47 5.38 -22.46
CA ALA A 76 -11.52 4.70 -21.17
C ALA A 76 -12.83 3.90 -21.07
N PHE A 77 -12.86 2.82 -20.28
CA PHE A 77 -14.11 2.11 -19.99
C PHE A 77 -14.15 1.59 -18.55
N ASP A 78 -15.35 1.34 -18.05
CA ASP A 78 -15.56 0.76 -16.73
C ASP A 78 -15.32 -0.76 -16.78
N PRO A 79 -14.37 -1.32 -16.00
CA PRO A 79 -13.97 -2.74 -16.12
C PRO A 79 -15.09 -3.71 -15.71
N VAL A 80 -16.03 -3.29 -14.87
CA VAL A 80 -17.14 -4.14 -14.42
C VAL A 80 -18.25 -4.17 -15.46
N THR A 81 -18.73 -2.99 -15.86
CA THR A 81 -19.88 -2.81 -16.74
C THR A 81 -19.52 -2.87 -18.23
N GLN A 82 -18.23 -2.78 -18.56
CA GLN A 82 -17.68 -2.81 -19.93
C GLN A 82 -18.22 -1.68 -20.82
N ARG A 83 -18.60 -0.56 -20.20
CA ARG A 83 -19.15 0.62 -20.88
C ARG A 83 -18.07 1.68 -21.08
N SER A 84 -18.00 2.22 -22.29
CA SER A 84 -17.12 3.32 -22.61
C SER A 84 -17.43 4.56 -21.76
N LEU A 85 -16.36 5.24 -21.38
CA LEU A 85 -16.33 6.52 -20.70
C LEU A 85 -15.77 7.57 -21.69
N ASP A 86 -14.98 8.52 -21.20
CA ASP A 86 -14.41 9.59 -22.00
C ASP A 86 -13.30 9.10 -22.95
N SER A 87 -13.21 9.75 -24.12
CA SER A 87 -12.13 9.53 -25.08
C SER A 87 -10.84 10.27 -24.66
N VAL A 88 -9.70 9.71 -25.04
CA VAL A 88 -8.37 10.31 -24.88
C VAL A 88 -7.67 10.43 -26.24
N ALA A 89 -6.80 11.43 -26.39
CA ALA A 89 -6.10 11.66 -27.66
C ALA A 89 -5.01 10.60 -27.93
N SER A 90 -4.39 10.07 -26.89
CA SER A 90 -3.28 9.12 -26.97
C SER A 90 -3.20 8.23 -25.74
N LEU A 91 -2.57 7.06 -25.92
CA LEU A 91 -2.29 6.10 -24.86
C LEU A 91 -0.82 5.71 -24.90
N THR A 92 -0.19 5.64 -23.72
CA THR A 92 1.15 5.08 -23.54
C THR A 92 1.07 3.90 -22.59
N LEU A 93 1.43 2.73 -23.08
CA LEU A 93 1.57 1.51 -22.30
C LEU A 93 2.99 1.44 -21.73
N THR A 94 3.07 1.10 -20.44
CA THR A 94 4.31 0.73 -19.74
C THR A 94 4.32 -0.77 -19.49
N ALA A 95 5.45 -1.33 -19.08
CA ALA A 95 5.50 -2.74 -18.74
C ALA A 95 4.52 -3.11 -17.60
N ALA A 96 3.89 -4.28 -17.72
CA ALA A 96 3.00 -4.88 -16.73
C ALA A 96 3.76 -5.69 -15.68
N SER A 97 4.99 -6.09 -15.97
CA SER A 97 5.88 -6.82 -15.07
C SER A 97 7.24 -6.12 -14.91
N GLU A 98 7.87 -6.33 -13.76
CA GLU A 98 9.28 -5.94 -13.50
C GLU A 98 10.27 -6.80 -14.29
N LEU A 99 9.82 -7.95 -14.81
CA LEU A 99 10.58 -8.76 -15.75
C LEU A 99 10.26 -8.34 -17.18
N VAL A 100 11.23 -7.75 -17.85
CA VAL A 100 11.16 -7.41 -19.27
C VAL A 100 12.22 -8.20 -20.01
N VAL A 101 11.81 -9.17 -20.81
CA VAL A 101 12.71 -10.03 -21.59
C VAL A 101 13.21 -9.29 -22.85
N ALA A 102 14.31 -9.70 -23.48
CA ALA A 102 14.76 -9.05 -24.72
C ALA A 102 13.88 -9.45 -25.93
N GLU A 103 13.54 -10.73 -26.01
CA GLU A 103 12.72 -11.32 -27.07
C GLU A 103 11.48 -11.97 -26.46
N ALA A 104 10.35 -11.85 -27.15
CA ALA A 104 9.14 -12.57 -26.74
C ALA A 104 9.41 -14.07 -26.83
N ASP A 105 9.10 -14.79 -25.77
CA ASP A 105 9.22 -16.24 -25.69
C ASP A 105 7.85 -16.80 -25.32
N ASP A 106 7.55 -18.02 -25.79
CA ASP A 106 6.23 -18.66 -25.74
C ASP A 106 5.86 -19.18 -24.34
N GLY A 107 6.74 -18.99 -23.35
CA GLY A 107 6.47 -19.34 -21.95
C GLY A 107 5.41 -18.43 -21.32
N ASP A 108 4.46 -19.06 -20.62
CA ASP A 108 3.51 -18.34 -19.78
C ASP A 108 4.25 -17.78 -18.55
N ARG A 109 4.22 -16.46 -18.39
CA ARG A 109 5.00 -15.73 -17.38
C ARG A 109 4.15 -15.10 -16.27
N ALA A 110 2.83 -15.34 -16.31
CA ALA A 110 1.88 -14.82 -15.32
C ALA A 110 2.27 -15.21 -13.88
N ASP A 111 2.90 -16.37 -13.74
CA ASP A 111 3.14 -17.04 -12.45
C ASP A 111 4.62 -17.10 -12.05
N GLU A 112 5.50 -16.30 -12.68
CA GLU A 112 6.92 -16.35 -12.35
C GLU A 112 7.20 -15.73 -10.96
N ASP A 113 7.77 -16.52 -10.04
CA ASP A 113 8.24 -16.09 -8.71
C ASP A 113 9.05 -14.78 -8.84
N PRO A 114 8.66 -13.67 -8.19
CA PRO A 114 9.40 -12.41 -8.25
C PRO A 114 10.88 -12.55 -7.86
N HIS A 115 11.24 -13.53 -7.03
CA HIS A 115 12.64 -13.81 -6.71
C HIS A 115 13.46 -14.34 -7.91
N ALA A 116 12.79 -14.80 -8.97
CA ALA A 116 13.41 -15.20 -10.23
C ALA A 116 13.99 -14.02 -11.01
N LEU A 117 13.64 -12.76 -10.71
CA LEU A 117 14.20 -11.57 -11.36
C LEU A 117 15.74 -11.59 -11.42
N SER A 118 16.36 -12.01 -10.32
CA SER A 118 17.82 -12.16 -10.25
C SER A 118 18.39 -13.16 -11.26
N ARG A 119 17.62 -14.08 -11.83
CA ARG A 119 18.09 -15.00 -12.87
C ARG A 119 18.12 -14.37 -14.26
N PHE A 120 17.27 -13.36 -14.48
CA PHE A 120 17.10 -12.72 -15.78
C PHE A 120 17.91 -11.43 -15.93
N TYR A 121 18.25 -10.78 -14.83
CA TYR A 121 19.09 -9.59 -14.83
C TYR A 121 20.52 -9.93 -14.36
N ASP A 122 21.49 -9.72 -15.26
CA ASP A 122 22.91 -10.00 -15.01
C ASP A 122 23.57 -9.00 -14.05
N ALA A 123 23.01 -7.79 -13.92
CA ALA A 123 23.46 -6.75 -12.99
C ALA A 123 22.67 -6.83 -11.66
N PRO A 124 23.24 -6.36 -10.54
CA PRO A 124 22.42 -6.11 -9.34
C PRO A 124 21.22 -5.23 -9.71
N LEU A 125 20.06 -5.56 -9.14
CA LEU A 125 18.84 -4.83 -9.42
C LEU A 125 19.01 -3.37 -8.99
N GLY A 126 18.51 -2.45 -9.82
CA GLY A 126 18.57 -1.02 -9.51
C GLY A 126 17.75 -0.71 -8.26
N THR A 127 18.23 0.22 -7.44
CA THR A 127 17.57 0.55 -6.17
C THR A 127 16.60 1.71 -6.32
N LEU A 128 15.69 1.87 -5.35
CA LEU A 128 14.84 3.07 -5.28
C LEU A 128 15.66 4.36 -5.12
N PHE A 129 16.82 4.30 -4.44
CA PHE A 129 17.73 5.43 -4.28
C PHE A 129 18.32 5.88 -5.62
N GLU A 130 18.61 4.94 -6.52
CA GLU A 130 19.08 5.23 -7.87
C GLU A 130 17.96 5.72 -8.79
N ALA A 131 16.74 5.21 -8.60
CA ALA A 131 15.57 5.65 -9.37
C ALA A 131 15.13 7.08 -9.01
N PHE A 132 15.31 7.47 -7.75
CA PHE A 132 14.86 8.76 -7.22
C PHE A 132 15.99 9.50 -6.46
N PRO A 133 17.06 9.92 -7.15
CA PRO A 133 18.24 10.52 -6.51
C PRO A 133 17.96 11.88 -5.85
N GLU A 134 16.86 12.54 -6.23
CA GLU A 134 16.45 13.84 -5.67
C GLU A 134 15.38 13.71 -4.58
N ALA A 135 14.98 12.48 -4.22
CA ALA A 135 13.97 12.28 -3.18
C ALA A 135 14.47 12.76 -1.82
N SER A 136 13.57 13.41 -1.08
CA SER A 136 13.81 13.70 0.34
C SER A 136 13.66 12.41 1.13
N LEU A 137 14.72 11.99 1.81
CA LEU A 137 14.73 10.80 2.64
C LEU A 137 14.49 11.16 4.10
N LEU A 138 13.55 10.46 4.72
CA LEU A 138 13.24 10.55 6.14
C LEU A 138 13.52 9.19 6.78
N ARG A 139 14.09 9.17 7.98
CA ARG A 139 14.33 7.94 8.74
C ARG A 139 13.83 8.09 10.18
N ASP A 140 13.19 7.06 10.71
CA ASP A 140 12.92 6.97 12.14
C ASP A 140 14.12 6.39 12.91
N ASP A 141 14.04 6.41 14.23
CA ASP A 141 15.12 5.96 15.13
C ASP A 141 15.31 4.42 15.16
N ASP A 142 14.34 3.65 14.69
CA ASP A 142 14.33 2.18 14.74
C ASP A 142 14.75 1.53 13.40
N VAL A 143 15.01 2.34 12.37
CA VAL A 143 15.30 1.85 11.02
C VAL A 143 16.47 0.85 10.97
N GLU A 144 17.54 1.05 11.74
CA GLU A 144 18.71 0.16 11.71
C GLU A 144 18.42 -1.22 12.32
N ALA A 145 17.66 -1.23 13.43
CA ALA A 145 17.23 -2.47 14.06
C ALA A 145 16.26 -3.23 13.16
N ARG A 146 15.33 -2.52 12.50
CA ARG A 146 14.39 -3.09 11.54
C ARG A 146 15.07 -3.67 10.31
N LEU A 147 16.03 -2.97 9.73
CA LEU A 147 16.84 -3.47 8.61
C LEU A 147 17.57 -4.76 8.96
N THR A 148 18.15 -4.84 10.17
CA THR A 148 18.83 -6.05 10.66
C THR A 148 17.85 -7.21 10.81
N ARG A 149 16.70 -6.96 11.46
CA ARG A 149 15.66 -7.98 11.67
C ARG A 149 15.13 -8.55 10.35
N VAL A 150 14.79 -7.68 9.40
CA VAL A 150 14.28 -8.10 8.07
C VAL A 150 15.36 -8.87 7.31
N TRP A 151 16.62 -8.46 7.39
CA TRP A 151 17.72 -9.19 6.77
C TRP A 151 17.89 -10.60 7.35
N ASP A 152 17.83 -10.75 8.67
CA ASP A 152 17.93 -12.06 9.32
C ASP A 152 16.80 -13.00 8.86
N GLN A 153 15.57 -12.46 8.70
CA GLN A 153 14.43 -13.22 8.17
C GLN A 153 14.66 -13.67 6.72
N ILE A 154 15.20 -12.79 5.87
CA ILE A 154 15.53 -13.10 4.47
C ILE A 154 16.60 -14.21 4.41
N VAL A 155 17.64 -14.12 5.23
CA VAL A 155 18.70 -15.13 5.29
C VAL A 155 18.15 -16.48 5.78
N GLU A 156 17.34 -16.49 6.84
CA GLU A 156 16.69 -17.71 7.34
C GLU A 156 15.79 -18.36 6.27
N ALA A 157 14.98 -17.57 5.56
CA ALA A 157 14.13 -18.05 4.48
C ALA A 157 14.95 -18.63 3.31
N TYR A 158 16.05 -17.96 2.93
CA TYR A 158 16.97 -18.44 1.91
C TYR A 158 17.64 -19.76 2.30
N GLU A 159 18.15 -19.87 3.54
CA GLU A 159 18.79 -21.09 4.04
C GLU A 159 17.79 -22.26 4.05
N SER A 160 16.59 -22.03 4.58
CA SER A 160 15.51 -23.00 4.55
C SER A 160 15.21 -23.46 3.12
N ARG A 161 14.96 -22.53 2.18
CA ARG A 161 14.68 -22.87 0.78
C ARG A 161 15.84 -23.65 0.14
N ARG A 162 17.09 -23.27 0.42
CA ARG A 162 18.28 -23.97 -0.09
C ARG A 162 18.36 -25.42 0.38
N GLU A 163 17.97 -25.71 1.63
CA GLU A 163 17.92 -27.07 2.17
C GLU A 163 16.80 -27.92 1.54
N PHE A 164 15.66 -27.32 1.17
CA PHE A 164 14.53 -28.05 0.54
C PHE A 164 14.65 -28.21 -0.99
N THR A 165 15.37 -27.31 -1.67
CA THR A 165 15.41 -27.25 -3.15
C THR A 165 16.42 -28.23 -3.78
N GLU A 166 17.05 -29.12 -3.01
CA GLU A 166 17.91 -30.19 -3.55
C GLU A 166 17.18 -31.17 -4.50
N THR A 167 15.84 -31.04 -4.66
CA THR A 167 15.01 -31.98 -5.42
C THR A 167 14.51 -31.45 -6.79
N ASP A 168 14.46 -30.13 -7.02
CA ASP A 168 13.79 -29.52 -8.21
C ASP A 168 14.69 -28.65 -9.12
N GLY A 169 16.01 -28.68 -8.91
CA GLY A 169 17.00 -28.21 -9.89
C GLY A 169 17.19 -26.70 -10.05
N ALA A 170 16.31 -25.85 -9.51
CA ALA A 170 16.47 -24.40 -9.58
C ALA A 170 16.97 -23.80 -8.25
N ALA A 171 18.27 -23.49 -8.15
CA ALA A 171 18.87 -22.93 -6.94
C ALA A 171 18.18 -21.63 -6.49
N ALA A 172 17.87 -21.52 -5.20
CA ALA A 172 17.34 -20.29 -4.61
C ALA A 172 18.31 -19.12 -4.89
N PRO A 173 17.80 -17.94 -5.26
CA PRO A 173 18.66 -16.79 -5.52
C PRO A 173 19.32 -16.33 -4.21
N VAL A 174 20.59 -15.95 -4.28
CA VAL A 174 21.29 -15.39 -3.12
C VAL A 174 20.66 -14.03 -2.74
N PRO A 175 20.39 -13.76 -1.45
CA PRO A 175 19.70 -12.55 -1.01
C PRO A 175 20.28 -11.24 -1.57
N GLU A 176 21.60 -11.13 -1.65
CA GLU A 176 22.32 -9.93 -2.09
C GLU A 176 22.06 -9.55 -3.56
N ARG A 177 21.46 -10.44 -4.36
CA ARG A 177 21.03 -10.12 -5.72
C ARG A 177 19.67 -9.43 -5.79
N LEU A 178 18.88 -9.53 -4.72
CA LEU A 178 17.49 -9.06 -4.67
C LEU A 178 17.32 -7.93 -3.66
N TYR A 179 18.07 -7.98 -2.56
CA TYR A 179 17.90 -7.11 -1.41
C TYR A 179 19.20 -6.36 -1.11
N LEU A 180 19.06 -5.14 -0.60
CA LEU A 180 20.17 -4.42 0.00
C LEU A 180 20.52 -5.05 1.34
N SER A 181 21.81 -5.31 1.56
CA SER A 181 22.29 -5.67 2.89
C SER A 181 22.08 -4.51 3.87
N PRO A 182 22.00 -4.77 5.19
CA PRO A 182 21.90 -3.71 6.20
C PRO A 182 22.99 -2.64 6.04
N ALA A 183 24.22 -3.04 5.73
CA ALA A 183 25.33 -2.11 5.51
C ALA A 183 25.14 -1.22 4.28
N GLU A 184 24.52 -1.72 3.20
CA GLU A 184 24.20 -0.94 2.02
C GLU A 184 23.02 -0.01 2.25
N ALA A 185 21.95 -0.48 2.88
CA ALA A 185 20.80 0.32 3.26
C ALA A 185 21.20 1.47 4.20
N THR A 186 21.98 1.20 5.26
CA THR A 186 22.51 2.24 6.16
C THR A 186 23.39 3.24 5.41
N ARG A 187 24.17 2.79 4.42
CA ARG A 187 24.97 3.71 3.59
C ARG A 187 24.08 4.61 2.73
N ALA A 188 23.04 4.06 2.12
CA ALA A 188 22.08 4.81 1.30
C ALA A 188 21.27 5.83 2.13
N LEU A 189 20.99 5.51 3.39
CA LEU A 189 20.26 6.37 4.34
C LEU A 189 21.14 7.35 5.11
N ARG A 190 22.45 7.43 4.81
CA ARG A 190 23.39 8.27 5.56
C ARG A 190 22.96 9.74 5.63
N ASP A 191 22.47 10.27 4.51
CA ASP A 191 22.08 11.67 4.37
C ASP A 191 20.57 11.87 4.59
N ALA A 192 19.85 10.83 5.02
CA ALA A 192 18.43 10.93 5.36
C ALA A 192 18.23 11.78 6.61
N THR A 193 17.20 12.62 6.58
CA THR A 193 16.82 13.44 7.73
C THR A 193 16.20 12.54 8.79
N ALA A 194 16.80 12.53 9.98
CA ALA A 194 16.23 11.82 11.12
C ALA A 194 14.93 12.52 11.58
N LEU A 195 13.86 11.74 11.70
CA LEU A 195 12.61 12.17 12.28
C LEU A 195 12.77 12.23 13.79
N ASP A 196 12.90 13.44 14.30
CA ASP A 196 12.97 13.68 15.73
C ASP A 196 11.54 13.70 16.31
N LEU A 197 11.14 12.56 16.88
CA LEU A 197 9.85 12.37 17.53
C LEU A 197 9.92 12.65 19.04
N GLU A 198 11.03 13.19 19.55
CA GLU A 198 11.14 13.48 20.98
C GLU A 198 10.13 14.56 21.39
N GLY A 199 9.33 14.26 22.42
CA GLY A 199 8.26 15.14 22.87
C GLY A 199 6.97 15.01 22.06
N VAL A 200 6.90 14.04 21.14
CA VAL A 200 5.65 13.58 20.53
C VAL A 200 5.05 12.45 21.37
N SER A 201 3.77 12.54 21.70
CA SER A 201 3.04 11.50 22.46
C SER A 201 1.65 11.27 21.91
N SER A 202 1.08 10.09 22.08
CA SER A 202 -0.30 9.81 21.68
C SER A 202 -1.30 10.64 22.49
N THR A 203 -2.42 10.97 21.87
CA THR A 203 -3.54 11.65 22.53
C THR A 203 -4.38 10.68 23.37
N PRO A 204 -5.13 11.17 24.37
CA PRO A 204 -6.07 10.34 25.13
C PRO A 204 -7.21 9.81 24.25
N GLY A 205 -7.65 8.57 24.51
CA GLY A 205 -8.86 8.02 23.89
C GLY A 205 -10.12 8.52 24.61
N PHE A 206 -10.84 9.50 24.03
CA PHE A 206 -12.05 10.08 24.61
C PHE A 206 -13.26 9.16 24.52
N ALA A 207 -13.26 8.21 23.58
CA ALA A 207 -14.39 7.31 23.35
C ALA A 207 -14.68 6.38 24.54
N THR A 208 -13.67 6.09 25.36
CA THR A 208 -13.79 5.24 26.54
C THR A 208 -14.30 5.99 27.78
N GLU A 209 -14.41 7.32 27.69
CA GLU A 209 -14.88 8.17 28.78
C GLU A 209 -16.40 8.05 29.00
N ARG A 210 -16.83 8.26 30.24
CA ARG A 210 -18.27 8.26 30.59
C ARG A 210 -19.07 9.33 29.83
N SER A 211 -18.41 10.42 29.47
CA SER A 211 -19.00 11.52 28.69
C SER A 211 -17.98 12.04 27.68
N PRO A 212 -17.80 11.36 26.52
CA PRO A 212 -16.74 11.65 25.56
C PRO A 212 -16.70 13.10 25.09
N GLY A 213 -17.87 13.68 24.78
CA GLY A 213 -17.96 15.07 24.33
C GLY A 213 -17.60 16.12 25.38
N ALA A 214 -17.82 15.82 26.67
CA ALA A 214 -17.44 16.71 27.76
C ALA A 214 -15.94 16.60 28.05
N ALA A 215 -15.39 15.38 28.03
CA ALA A 215 -13.96 15.13 28.17
C ALA A 215 -13.16 15.80 27.04
N LEU A 216 -13.58 15.59 25.79
CA LEU A 216 -13.00 16.24 24.62
C LEU A 216 -13.03 17.76 24.74
N LYS A 217 -14.16 18.33 25.16
CA LYS A 217 -14.26 19.79 25.36
C LYS A 217 -13.26 20.30 26.39
N HIS A 218 -13.22 19.66 27.56
CA HIS A 218 -12.33 20.07 28.64
C HIS A 218 -10.88 20.00 28.19
N TYR A 219 -10.50 18.91 27.53
CA TYR A 219 -9.17 18.71 26.99
C TYR A 219 -8.79 19.79 25.95
N ILE A 220 -9.67 20.08 24.98
CA ILE A 220 -9.44 21.17 24.01
C ILE A 220 -9.22 22.49 24.73
N GLN A 221 -10.07 22.83 25.71
CA GLN A 221 -9.96 24.09 26.45
C GLN A 221 -8.68 24.16 27.28
N ASP A 222 -8.25 23.03 27.87
CA ASP A 222 -7.01 22.94 28.64
C ASP A 222 -5.79 23.14 27.73
N GLN A 223 -5.74 22.48 26.57
CA GLN A 223 -4.69 22.67 25.56
C GLN A 223 -4.62 24.14 25.11
N GLN A 224 -5.76 24.75 24.79
CA GLN A 224 -5.85 26.16 24.41
C GLN A 224 -5.38 27.11 25.53
N SER A 225 -5.70 26.80 26.80
CA SER A 225 -5.28 27.61 27.96
C SER A 225 -3.76 27.60 28.17
N GLN A 226 -3.09 26.53 27.71
CA GLN A 226 -1.64 26.40 27.69
C GLN A 226 -1.00 27.03 26.44
N GLY A 227 -1.79 27.68 25.58
CA GLY A 227 -1.32 28.28 24.33
C GLY A 227 -1.07 27.28 23.20
N ARG A 228 -1.46 26.01 23.37
CA ARG A 228 -1.28 24.96 22.37
C ARG A 228 -2.38 25.01 21.32
N SER A 229 -1.99 24.86 20.06
CA SER A 229 -2.93 24.79 18.94
C SER A 229 -3.53 23.40 18.85
N VAL A 230 -4.83 23.31 18.58
CA VAL A 230 -5.52 22.03 18.39
C VAL A 230 -5.98 21.88 16.95
N VAL A 231 -5.65 20.76 16.34
CA VAL A 231 -6.05 20.37 14.98
C VAL A 231 -6.96 19.16 15.06
N LEU A 232 -8.09 19.24 14.39
CA LEU A 232 -8.95 18.09 14.12
C LEU A 232 -8.56 17.58 12.73
N ALA A 233 -7.90 16.44 12.66
CA ALA A 233 -7.64 15.74 11.40
C ALA A 233 -8.79 14.77 11.12
N GLY A 234 -9.21 14.65 9.87
CA GLY A 234 -10.20 13.66 9.45
C GLY A 234 -10.71 13.90 8.03
N LEU A 235 -11.46 12.95 7.51
CA LEU A 235 -12.14 13.03 6.22
C LEU A 235 -13.39 13.91 6.29
N ALA A 236 -13.88 14.37 5.13
CA ALA A 236 -15.03 15.29 5.05
C ALA A 236 -16.31 14.75 5.73
N HIS A 237 -16.52 13.43 5.73
CA HIS A 237 -17.66 12.82 6.42
C HIS A 237 -17.46 12.72 7.93
N GLU A 238 -16.24 12.54 8.39
CA GLU A 238 -15.85 12.46 9.80
C GLU A 238 -15.90 13.84 10.47
N HIS A 239 -15.47 14.88 9.76
CA HIS A 239 -15.63 16.28 10.17
C HIS A 239 -17.08 16.64 10.49
N ARG A 240 -18.06 16.12 9.72
CA ARG A 240 -19.49 16.33 10.01
C ARG A 240 -19.94 15.68 11.31
N VAL A 241 -19.29 14.59 11.74
CA VAL A 241 -19.58 13.90 13.00
C VAL A 241 -18.92 14.66 14.16
N MET A 242 -17.62 14.96 14.05
CA MET A 242 -16.88 15.74 15.04
C MET A 242 -17.53 17.11 15.28
N ALA A 243 -17.95 17.81 14.22
CA ALA A 243 -18.61 19.11 14.32
C ALA A 243 -19.94 19.04 15.09
N ARG A 244 -20.71 17.96 14.93
CA ARG A 244 -21.96 17.75 15.69
C ARG A 244 -21.67 17.50 17.17
N LEU A 245 -20.64 16.72 17.48
CA LEU A 245 -20.22 16.46 18.85
C LEU A 245 -19.76 17.74 19.55
N LEU A 246 -18.91 18.54 18.89
CA LEU A 246 -18.44 19.83 19.42
C LEU A 246 -19.60 20.79 19.70
N LYS A 247 -20.51 20.97 18.73
CA LYS A 247 -21.69 21.84 18.90
C LYS A 247 -22.57 21.42 20.07
N ARG A 248 -22.81 20.11 20.23
CA ARG A 248 -23.63 19.57 21.33
C ARG A 248 -23.02 19.86 22.71
N ASN A 249 -21.70 20.00 22.80
CA ASN A 249 -20.99 20.29 24.04
C ASN A 249 -20.65 21.79 24.21
N GLY A 250 -21.11 22.65 23.29
CA GLY A 250 -20.94 24.10 23.37
C GLY A 250 -19.58 24.61 22.89
N LEU A 251 -18.92 23.88 21.97
CA LEU A 251 -17.76 24.38 21.21
C LEU A 251 -18.17 24.68 19.76
N ALA A 252 -17.66 25.79 19.23
CA ALA A 252 -17.83 26.14 17.82
C ALA A 252 -16.83 25.30 16.98
N PRO A 253 -17.31 24.45 16.06
CA PRO A 253 -16.40 23.65 15.25
C PRO A 253 -15.77 24.51 14.15
N PRO A 254 -14.45 24.34 13.89
CA PRO A 254 -13.78 25.03 12.79
C PRO A 254 -14.25 24.50 11.43
N ALA A 255 -14.09 25.32 10.39
CA ALA A 255 -14.26 24.86 9.01
C ALA A 255 -13.04 24.03 8.58
N PRO A 256 -13.21 22.89 7.90
CA PRO A 256 -12.09 22.07 7.45
C PRO A 256 -11.33 22.76 6.32
N ALA A 257 -10.02 22.81 6.45
CA ALA A 257 -9.10 23.28 5.43
C ALA A 257 -8.54 22.11 4.60
N PRO A 258 -8.19 22.33 3.33
CA PRO A 258 -7.72 21.27 2.44
C PRO A 258 -6.27 20.82 2.70
N SER A 259 -5.50 21.53 3.52
CA SER A 259 -4.11 21.20 3.80
C SER A 259 -3.67 21.66 5.19
N TRP A 260 -2.46 21.30 5.60
CA TRP A 260 -1.81 21.68 6.87
C TRP A 260 -1.32 23.13 6.93
N ASN A 261 -1.35 23.86 5.80
CA ASN A 261 -0.95 25.26 5.72
C ASN A 261 -1.68 26.26 6.65
N PRO A 262 -2.94 26.03 7.13
CA PRO A 262 -3.58 26.89 8.13
C PRO A 262 -2.82 26.99 9.45
N LEU A 263 -1.92 26.05 9.75
CA LEU A 263 -1.09 26.11 10.96
C LEU A 263 0.00 27.18 10.90
N ALA A 264 0.40 27.62 9.70
CA ALA A 264 1.50 28.58 9.51
C ALA A 264 1.13 30.04 9.86
N GLY A 265 -0.09 30.31 10.31
CA GLY A 265 -0.56 31.64 10.67
C GLY A 265 -1.56 31.70 11.82
N ASN A 266 -1.73 30.63 12.59
CA ASN A 266 -2.67 30.62 13.70
C ASN A 266 -2.07 31.28 14.95
N ASP A 267 -2.87 32.13 15.59
CA ASP A 267 -2.65 32.61 16.94
C ASP A 267 -2.52 31.40 17.90
N SER A 268 -1.57 31.47 18.83
CA SER A 268 -1.42 30.48 19.92
C SER A 268 -2.79 30.15 20.56
N GLY A 269 -3.14 28.87 20.66
CA GLY A 269 -4.42 28.42 21.21
C GLY A 269 -5.57 28.28 20.21
N GLY A 270 -5.30 28.32 18.90
CA GLY A 270 -6.33 28.12 17.86
C GLY A 270 -6.89 26.69 17.81
N LEU A 271 -8.17 26.56 17.41
CA LEU A 271 -8.80 25.27 17.06
C LEU A 271 -9.07 25.25 15.54
N THR A 272 -8.46 24.31 14.82
CA THR A 272 -8.55 24.19 13.35
C THR A 272 -8.97 22.79 12.94
N ALA A 273 -9.53 22.64 11.73
CA ALA A 273 -9.81 21.35 11.11
C ALA A 273 -9.04 21.21 9.80
N VAL A 274 -8.47 20.04 9.53
CA VAL A 274 -7.73 19.71 8.30
C VAL A 274 -8.27 18.42 7.69
N LEU A 275 -8.38 18.38 6.36
CA LEU A 275 -8.63 17.15 5.61
C LEU A 275 -7.36 16.30 5.58
N ALA A 276 -7.26 15.35 6.49
CA ALA A 276 -6.16 14.41 6.60
C ALA A 276 -6.67 13.09 7.18
N ASP A 277 -6.30 11.97 6.56
CA ASP A 277 -6.65 10.63 7.03
C ASP A 277 -5.51 10.12 7.93
N LEU A 278 -5.71 10.17 9.25
CA LEU A 278 -4.73 9.76 10.25
C LEU A 278 -5.34 8.68 11.15
N ASP A 279 -4.55 7.64 11.47
CA ASP A 279 -5.00 6.53 12.31
C ASP A 279 -5.21 6.93 13.77
N GLY A 280 -4.38 7.82 14.28
CA GLY A 280 -4.40 8.26 15.68
C GLY A 280 -3.89 9.69 15.83
N GLY A 281 -4.31 10.34 16.91
CA GLY A 281 -3.84 11.67 17.27
C GLY A 281 -2.51 11.66 18.00
N TYR A 282 -1.90 12.84 18.06
CA TYR A 282 -0.64 13.07 18.74
C TYR A 282 -0.56 14.47 19.32
N GLU A 283 0.22 14.62 20.38
CA GLU A 283 0.65 15.89 20.95
C GLU A 283 2.12 16.08 20.62
N ASP A 284 2.48 17.24 20.07
CA ASP A 284 3.87 17.65 19.86
C ASP A 284 4.17 18.83 20.79
N ALA A 285 4.98 18.56 21.82
CA ALA A 285 5.38 19.56 22.80
C ALA A 285 6.26 20.67 22.21
N ARG A 286 7.05 20.39 21.17
CA ARG A 286 8.01 21.33 20.58
C ARG A 286 7.32 22.37 19.72
N SER A 287 6.32 21.95 18.94
CA SER A 287 5.49 22.87 18.14
C SER A 287 4.28 23.41 18.90
N SER A 288 4.07 23.00 20.16
CA SER A 288 2.87 23.35 20.96
C SER A 288 1.58 23.03 20.20
N LEU A 289 1.54 21.83 19.62
CA LEU A 289 0.46 21.34 18.76
C LEU A 289 -0.16 20.08 19.33
N THR A 290 -1.47 19.96 19.16
CA THR A 290 -2.22 18.73 19.42
C THR A 290 -3.04 18.42 18.18
N VAL A 291 -2.90 17.21 17.66
CA VAL A 291 -3.70 16.68 16.56
C VAL A 291 -4.62 15.60 17.11
N LEU A 292 -5.92 15.76 16.89
CA LEU A 292 -6.96 14.82 17.27
C LEU A 292 -7.60 14.24 16.01
N THR A 293 -7.89 12.94 16.04
CA THR A 293 -8.52 12.21 14.96
C THR A 293 -9.91 11.70 15.36
N PRO A 294 -10.71 11.19 14.41
CA PRO A 294 -11.98 10.57 14.73
C PRO A 294 -11.80 9.33 15.62
N THR A 295 -10.69 8.60 15.50
CA THR A 295 -10.37 7.43 16.33
C THR A 295 -10.25 7.83 17.79
N ASP A 296 -9.53 8.91 18.11
CA ASP A 296 -9.41 9.39 19.49
C ASP A 296 -10.77 9.77 20.09
N ILE A 297 -11.63 10.38 19.27
CA ILE A 297 -12.90 10.96 19.70
C ILE A 297 -14.03 9.92 19.79
N THR A 298 -14.07 8.98 18.85
CA THR A 298 -15.19 8.07 18.63
C THR A 298 -14.85 6.59 18.85
N GLY A 299 -13.57 6.25 18.97
CA GLY A 299 -13.11 4.91 19.37
C GLY A 299 -12.98 3.92 18.23
N GLY A 300 -13.10 4.38 16.98
CA GLY A 300 -12.91 3.58 15.78
C GLY A 300 -13.05 4.43 14.52
N ARG A 301 -12.53 3.93 13.39
CA ARG A 301 -12.72 4.59 12.09
C ARG A 301 -14.20 4.59 11.74
N ILE A 302 -14.74 5.76 11.40
CA ILE A 302 -16.10 5.84 10.87
C ILE A 302 -16.00 5.28 9.46
N ALA A 303 -16.69 4.16 9.19
CA ALA A 303 -16.60 3.43 7.93
C ALA A 303 -16.53 4.38 6.73
N ARG A 304 -15.44 4.29 5.95
CA ARG A 304 -15.27 5.07 4.72
C ARG A 304 -16.53 4.86 3.88
N ALA A 305 -17.16 5.96 3.45
CA ALA A 305 -18.15 5.85 2.38
C ALA A 305 -17.44 5.21 1.19
N SER A 306 -17.89 4.03 0.81
CA SER A 306 -17.30 3.11 -0.16
C SER A 306 -17.29 3.66 -1.59
N GLY A 307 -16.50 4.71 -1.87
CA GLY A 307 -16.51 5.34 -3.19
C GLY A 307 -15.48 6.44 -3.47
N ALA A 308 -14.39 6.57 -2.71
CA ALA A 308 -13.29 7.45 -3.11
C ALA A 308 -12.04 6.60 -3.39
N PRO A 309 -11.59 6.50 -4.67
CA PRO A 309 -10.35 5.81 -4.98
C PRO A 309 -9.19 6.60 -4.39
N ASN A 310 -8.40 5.96 -3.53
CA ASN A 310 -7.19 6.53 -2.96
C ASN A 310 -6.07 6.41 -4.01
N PRO A 311 -5.57 7.51 -4.60
CA PRO A 311 -4.54 7.43 -5.63
C PRO A 311 -3.17 7.45 -4.94
N GLY A 312 -2.53 6.30 -4.79
CA GLY A 312 -1.13 6.30 -4.35
C GLY A 312 -0.55 4.94 -4.01
N LEU A 313 -1.30 4.10 -3.30
CA LEU A 313 -1.00 2.70 -3.03
C LEU A 313 -2.36 2.05 -2.87
N GLY A 314 -2.66 1.05 -3.70
CA GLY A 314 -3.91 0.31 -3.53
C GLY A 314 -3.92 -0.26 -2.11
N GLU A 315 -4.78 0.27 -1.25
CA GLU A 315 -5.44 -0.60 -0.27
C GLU A 315 -6.24 -1.60 -1.11
N THR A 316 -5.57 -2.61 -1.63
CA THR A 316 -6.23 -3.81 -2.14
C THR A 316 -7.01 -4.38 -0.98
N ASP A 317 -8.32 -4.41 -1.13
CA ASP A 317 -9.27 -5.10 -0.26
C ASP A 317 -8.75 -6.52 0.00
N ILE A 318 -8.08 -6.74 1.15
CA ILE A 318 -7.46 -8.02 1.50
C ILE A 318 -8.57 -8.97 1.90
N ARG A 319 -8.66 -10.11 1.23
CA ARG A 319 -9.70 -11.11 1.44
C ARG A 319 -9.15 -12.37 2.09
N PRO A 320 -9.98 -13.09 2.85
CA PRO A 320 -9.65 -14.46 3.22
C PRO A 320 -9.30 -15.29 1.97
N GLY A 321 -8.12 -15.89 1.96
CA GLY A 321 -7.51 -16.59 0.83
C GLY A 321 -6.27 -15.88 0.28
N ASP A 322 -6.13 -14.57 0.48
CA ASP A 322 -5.00 -13.81 -0.04
C ASP A 322 -3.69 -14.15 0.71
N VAL A 323 -2.60 -14.19 -0.04
CA VAL A 323 -1.24 -14.20 0.51
C VAL A 323 -0.92 -12.77 0.94
N VAL A 324 -0.46 -12.63 2.18
CA VAL A 324 -0.13 -11.36 2.80
C VAL A 324 1.28 -11.39 3.38
N ILE A 325 1.95 -10.24 3.36
CA ILE A 325 3.20 -10.01 4.09
C ILE A 325 2.82 -9.37 5.42
N HIS A 326 3.19 -9.99 6.53
CA HIS A 326 3.14 -9.41 7.86
C HIS A 326 4.51 -8.84 8.24
N GLU A 327 4.58 -7.59 8.70
CA GLU A 327 5.83 -6.85 8.97
C GLU A 327 6.85 -7.62 9.85
N ASP A 328 6.35 -8.36 10.85
CA ASP A 328 7.20 -9.12 11.78
C ASP A 328 7.37 -10.59 11.43
N HIS A 329 6.51 -11.16 10.58
CA HIS A 329 6.34 -12.61 10.47
C HIS A 329 6.45 -13.13 9.03
N GLY A 330 6.57 -12.24 8.04
CA GLY A 330 6.77 -12.61 6.65
C GLY A 330 5.48 -13.04 5.95
N LEU A 331 5.62 -13.89 4.94
CA LEU A 331 4.53 -14.35 4.07
C LEU A 331 3.64 -15.39 4.76
N GLY A 332 2.36 -15.05 4.91
CA GLY A 332 1.30 -15.93 5.37
C GLY A 332 0.03 -15.79 4.53
N VAL A 333 -0.98 -16.61 4.80
CA VAL A 333 -2.29 -16.56 4.15
C VAL A 333 -3.31 -16.00 5.13
N LEU A 334 -4.04 -14.96 4.75
CA LEU A 334 -5.19 -14.51 5.54
C LEU A 334 -6.29 -15.56 5.42
N THR A 335 -6.63 -16.24 6.51
CA THR A 335 -7.63 -17.33 6.49
C THR A 335 -9.00 -16.87 6.95
N ALA A 336 -9.06 -15.91 7.88
CA ALA A 336 -10.31 -15.39 8.42
C ALA A 336 -10.09 -14.07 9.16
N ILE A 337 -11.17 -13.30 9.30
CA ILE A 337 -11.34 -12.29 10.34
C ILE A 337 -12.41 -12.83 11.28
N GLU A 338 -12.11 -12.96 12.57
CA GLU A 338 -13.01 -13.58 13.54
C GLU A 338 -13.02 -12.83 14.88
N ALA A 339 -14.12 -12.91 15.60
CA ALA A 339 -14.20 -12.39 16.95
C ALA A 339 -13.52 -13.36 17.93
N PHE A 340 -12.54 -12.87 18.68
CA PHE A 340 -11.82 -13.61 19.70
C PHE A 340 -12.13 -13.03 21.09
N GLU A 341 -12.55 -13.89 22.01
CA GLU A 341 -12.83 -13.50 23.40
C GLU A 341 -11.65 -13.88 24.29
N ALA A 342 -11.04 -12.87 24.91
CA ALA A 342 -9.99 -13.03 25.90
C ALA A 342 -10.27 -12.11 27.09
N ASP A 343 -10.12 -12.64 28.31
CA ASP A 343 -10.34 -11.89 29.56
C ASP A 343 -11.69 -11.13 29.64
N GLY A 344 -12.73 -11.67 29.00
CA GLY A 344 -14.09 -11.09 28.98
C GLY A 344 -14.27 -9.90 28.04
N VAL A 345 -13.29 -9.62 27.18
CA VAL A 345 -13.38 -8.62 26.11
C VAL A 345 -13.36 -9.34 24.76
N VAL A 346 -14.38 -9.08 23.94
CA VAL A 346 -14.44 -9.57 22.55
C VAL A 346 -13.72 -8.56 21.67
N ARG A 347 -12.72 -9.00 20.91
CA ARG A 347 -12.02 -8.20 19.89
C ARG A 347 -12.01 -8.93 18.57
N ASP A 348 -12.05 -8.18 17.47
CA ASP A 348 -11.87 -8.76 16.15
C ASP A 348 -10.37 -9.00 15.92
N VAL A 349 -10.03 -10.20 15.45
CA VAL A 349 -8.66 -10.61 15.12
C VAL A 349 -8.59 -11.13 13.70
N VAL A 350 -7.47 -10.91 13.04
CA VAL A 350 -7.12 -11.55 11.78
C VAL A 350 -6.33 -12.82 12.03
N ARG A 351 -6.71 -13.88 11.32
CA ARG A 351 -6.06 -15.18 11.40
C ARG A 351 -5.17 -15.39 10.18
N LEU A 352 -3.87 -15.44 10.41
CA LEU A 352 -2.87 -15.73 9.38
C LEU A 352 -2.34 -17.16 9.53
N GLU A 353 -2.24 -17.89 8.42
CA GLU A 353 -1.64 -19.21 8.35
C GLU A 353 -0.28 -19.16 7.65
N TYR A 354 0.71 -19.84 8.22
CA TYR A 354 2.09 -19.91 7.77
C TYR A 354 2.46 -21.35 7.41
N HIS A 355 3.70 -21.56 6.97
CA HIS A 355 4.22 -22.88 6.63
C HIS A 355 3.96 -23.93 7.73
N ASN A 356 3.63 -25.17 7.32
CA ASN A 356 3.24 -26.29 8.19
C ASN A 356 1.95 -26.06 9.01
N GLY A 357 1.09 -25.13 8.62
CA GLY A 357 -0.19 -24.86 9.29
C GLY A 357 -0.04 -24.10 10.62
N ALA A 358 1.09 -23.43 10.82
CA ALA A 358 1.28 -22.54 11.97
C ALA A 358 0.35 -21.33 11.85
N THR A 359 -0.33 -20.94 12.93
CA THR A 359 -1.31 -19.86 12.90
C THR A 359 -0.92 -18.72 13.82
N LEU A 360 -1.06 -17.49 13.32
CA LEU A 360 -0.99 -16.25 14.09
C LEU A 360 -2.37 -15.61 14.17
N LEU A 361 -2.76 -15.16 15.36
CA LEU A 361 -3.92 -14.29 15.56
C LEU A 361 -3.39 -12.91 15.90
N ALA A 362 -3.60 -11.94 15.01
CA ALA A 362 -3.24 -10.55 15.23
C ALA A 362 -4.51 -9.71 15.44
N PRO A 363 -4.53 -8.75 16.38
CA PRO A 363 -5.63 -7.79 16.49
C PRO A 363 -5.85 -7.06 15.16
N VAL A 364 -7.11 -6.74 14.82
CA VAL A 364 -7.41 -5.98 13.59
C VAL A 364 -6.75 -4.59 13.60
N GLU A 365 -6.42 -4.06 14.76
CA GLU A 365 -5.66 -2.81 14.91
C GLU A 365 -4.24 -2.91 14.33
N GLU A 366 -3.67 -4.11 14.24
CA GLU A 366 -2.37 -4.39 13.61
C GLU A 366 -2.49 -4.68 12.10
N PHE A 367 -3.67 -4.52 11.51
CA PHE A 367 -3.90 -4.76 10.08
C PHE A 367 -3.09 -3.82 9.18
N ASN A 368 -2.69 -2.65 9.70
CA ASN A 368 -1.77 -1.73 9.01
C ASN A 368 -0.35 -2.29 8.83
N ARG A 369 -0.02 -3.42 9.48
CA ARG A 369 1.25 -4.15 9.36
C ARG A 369 1.17 -5.31 8.38
N ILE A 370 0.07 -5.40 7.64
CA ILE A 370 -0.25 -6.49 6.72
C ILE A 370 -0.47 -5.89 5.34
N TRP A 371 0.26 -6.39 4.35
CA TRP A 371 0.12 -5.99 2.95
C TRP A 371 -0.25 -7.20 2.10
N ARG A 372 -1.21 -7.05 1.18
CA ARG A 372 -1.50 -8.11 0.20
C ARG A 372 -0.29 -8.29 -0.73
N TYR A 373 0.12 -9.54 -0.90
CA TYR A 373 1.20 -9.95 -1.78
C TYR A 373 0.68 -10.61 -3.06
N SER A 374 -0.28 -11.53 -2.93
CA SER A 374 -0.90 -12.24 -4.07
C SER A 374 -2.32 -12.67 -3.70
N SER A 375 -3.19 -12.82 -4.70
CA SER A 375 -4.51 -13.46 -4.56
C SER A 375 -4.47 -14.98 -4.63
N GLU A 376 -3.32 -15.57 -4.98
CA GLU A 376 -3.18 -17.01 -5.19
C GLU A 376 -2.17 -17.63 -4.21
N PRO A 377 -2.63 -18.41 -3.21
CA PRO A 377 -1.75 -19.03 -2.22
C PRO A 377 -0.97 -20.24 -2.74
N ALA A 378 -1.34 -20.80 -3.90
CA ALA A 378 -0.67 -21.96 -4.47
C ALA A 378 0.67 -21.65 -5.15
N SER A 379 0.90 -20.40 -5.55
CA SER A 379 2.09 -19.96 -6.28
C SER A 379 3.22 -19.46 -5.38
N VAL A 380 3.00 -19.37 -4.06
CA VAL A 380 3.93 -18.74 -3.11
C VAL A 380 4.29 -19.71 -1.98
N SER A 381 5.59 -19.87 -1.72
CA SER A 381 6.04 -20.59 -0.52
C SER A 381 5.85 -19.70 0.71
N LEU A 382 5.02 -20.14 1.66
CA LEU A 382 4.80 -19.43 2.92
C LEU A 382 6.03 -19.48 3.82
N ASP A 383 6.24 -18.42 4.60
CA ASP A 383 7.31 -18.36 5.58
C ASP A 383 6.98 -19.22 6.81
N ARG A 384 8.01 -19.64 7.55
CA ARG A 384 7.81 -20.29 8.85
C ARG A 384 7.63 -19.23 9.90
N LEU A 385 6.64 -19.42 10.76
CA LEU A 385 6.47 -18.56 11.93
C LEU A 385 7.67 -18.75 12.87
N ASN A 386 8.56 -17.76 12.94
CA ASN A 386 9.81 -17.83 13.69
C ASN A 386 9.49 -18.03 15.17
N SER A 387 9.76 -19.23 15.68
CA SER A 387 9.47 -19.62 17.06
C SER A 387 10.55 -19.12 18.02
N SER A 388 10.76 -17.80 18.12
CA SER A 388 11.46 -17.27 19.30
C SER A 388 10.58 -17.34 20.55
N THR A 389 9.28 -17.70 20.43
CA THR A 389 8.49 -18.29 21.51
C THR A 389 7.40 -19.24 20.99
N GLY A 390 7.74 -20.51 20.85
CA GLY A 390 6.78 -21.58 20.53
C GLY A 390 5.81 -21.87 21.68
N ALA A 391 4.64 -21.25 21.63
CA ALA A 391 3.36 -21.69 22.18
C ALA A 391 2.32 -20.68 21.69
N ARG A 392 1.05 -21.09 21.48
CA ARG A 392 -0.11 -20.20 21.30
C ARG A 392 0.08 -18.91 22.11
N ARG A 393 0.53 -17.84 21.46
CA ARG A 393 0.64 -16.52 22.04
C ARG A 393 -0.31 -15.64 21.24
N VAL A 394 -1.39 -15.30 21.91
CA VAL A 394 -2.07 -14.02 21.70
C VAL A 394 -0.97 -12.98 21.92
N ALA A 395 -0.73 -12.08 20.95
CA ALA A 395 0.10 -10.91 21.19
C ALA A 395 -0.40 -10.20 22.47
N PRO A 396 0.46 -9.57 23.30
CA PRO A 396 -0.01 -8.90 24.50
C PRO A 396 -1.10 -7.89 24.13
N LEU A 397 -2.30 -8.09 24.67
CA LEU A 397 -3.51 -7.28 24.42
C LEU A 397 -3.47 -5.88 25.03
#